data_AF-A0A2E8YSU6-F1
#
_entry.id   AF-A0A2E8YSU6-F1
#
_cell.length_a   1.000
_cell.length_b   1.000
_cell.length_c   1.000
_cell.angle_alpha   90.00
_cell.angle_beta   90.00
_cell.angle_gamma   90.00
#
_symmetry.space_group_name_H-M   'P 1'
#
loop_
_entity.id
_entity.type
_entity.pdbx_description
1 polymer ?
#
loop_
_entity_poly.entity_id
_entity_poly.type
_entity_poly.pdbx_seq_one_letter_code
_entity_poly.pdbx_strand_id
1 'polypeptide(L)' 'MVIIIIISRWCLIEMYMCVCNAINMKKVQEAKEDGIRDAQLVFKRCGVEPGCGQCTLEMNQYLQDAEKSRNTLKVA' A
#
# COMPACT_ATOMS: atom_id res chain seq x y z
N MET A 1 15.57 0.43 -28.42
CA MET A 1 15.05 1.51 -27.56
C MET A 1 13.54 1.40 -27.23
N VAL A 2 12.83 0.33 -27.65
CA VAL A 2 11.39 0.14 -27.34
C VAL A 2 11.15 -0.99 -26.32
N ILE A 3 11.97 -2.04 -26.34
CA ILE A 3 11.85 -3.19 -25.41
C ILE A 3 12.18 -2.82 -23.96
N ILE A 4 13.05 -1.83 -23.72
CA ILE A 4 13.42 -1.37 -22.36
C ILE A 4 12.23 -0.70 -21.63
N ILE A 5 11.30 -0.04 -22.35
CA ILE A 5 10.15 0.66 -21.78
C ILE A 5 9.06 -0.32 -21.29
N ILE A 6 8.99 -1.53 -21.87
CA ILE A 6 8.00 -2.55 -21.51
C ILE A 6 8.34 -3.18 -20.14
N ILE A 7 9.64 -3.33 -19.83
CA ILE A 7 10.12 -3.90 -18.56
C ILE A 7 10.11 -2.84 -17.44
N SER A 8 10.31 -1.55 -17.75
CA SER A 8 10.17 -0.47 -16.77
C SER A 8 8.74 -0.30 -16.23
N ARG A 9 7.72 -0.79 -16.95
CA ARG A 9 6.31 -0.79 -16.56
C ARG A 9 5.87 -2.09 -15.84
N TRP A 10 6.82 -3.01 -15.61
CA TRP A 10 6.72 -4.09 -14.61
C TRP A 10 7.25 -3.62 -13.24
N CYS A 11 7.61 -2.34 -13.12
CA CYS A 11 7.78 -1.64 -11.86
C CYS A 11 6.40 -1.42 -11.23
N LEU A 12 6.34 -1.54 -9.90
CA LEU A 12 5.16 -1.45 -9.06
C LEU A 12 4.40 -2.78 -8.98
N ILE A 13 5.09 -3.75 -8.39
CA ILE A 13 4.53 -4.93 -7.75
C ILE A 13 3.22 -4.52 -7.06
N GLU A 14 2.11 -4.95 -7.65
CA GLU A 14 0.77 -4.93 -7.07
C GLU A 14 0.76 -5.88 -5.85
N MET A 15 1.47 -5.50 -4.79
CA MET A 15 1.45 -6.25 -3.56
C MET A 15 0.07 -6.06 -2.94
N TYR A 16 -0.62 -7.17 -2.68
CA TYR A 16 -1.83 -7.16 -1.89
C TYR A 16 -1.47 -6.93 -0.43
N MET A 17 -1.92 -5.80 0.12
CA MET A 17 -1.91 -5.59 1.56
C MET A 17 -3.01 -6.43 2.23
N CYS A 18 -4.16 -6.62 1.57
CA CYS A 18 -5.20 -7.54 2.00
C CYS A 18 -5.54 -8.55 0.89
N VAL A 19 -5.23 -9.82 1.12
CA VAL A 19 -5.55 -10.91 0.18
C VAL A 19 -7.02 -11.33 0.23
N CYS A 20 -7.68 -11.24 1.38
CA CYS A 20 -9.10 -11.59 1.52
C CYS A 20 -10.01 -10.70 0.66
N ASN A 21 -9.70 -9.39 0.64
CA ASN A 21 -10.53 -8.37 -0.02
C ASN A 21 -9.88 -7.79 -1.29
N ALA A 22 -8.79 -8.39 -1.78
CA ALA A 22 -8.02 -7.92 -2.93
C ALA A 22 -7.71 -6.40 -2.87
N ILE A 23 -7.20 -5.94 -1.73
CA ILE A 23 -6.74 -4.57 -1.53
C ILE A 23 -5.23 -4.55 -1.73
N ASN A 24 -4.79 -3.93 -2.83
CA ASN A 24 -3.39 -3.73 -3.16
C ASN A 24 -2.82 -2.46 -2.48
N MET A 25 -1.50 -2.34 -2.46
CA MET A 25 -0.82 -1.17 -1.91
C MET A 25 -1.23 0.13 -2.59
N LYS A 26 -1.59 0.10 -3.88
CA LYS A 26 -2.08 1.27 -4.61
C LYS A 26 -3.36 1.83 -3.97
N LYS A 27 -4.37 0.99 -3.70
CA LYS A 27 -5.62 1.40 -3.03
C LYS A 27 -5.36 1.96 -1.63
N VAL A 28 -4.42 1.38 -0.88
CA VAL A 28 -4.08 1.87 0.47
C VAL A 28 -3.34 3.20 0.40
N GLN A 29 -2.47 3.39 -0.59
CA GLN A 29 -1.79 4.66 -0.84
C GLN A 29 -2.79 5.75 -1.23
N GLU A 30 -3.71 5.48 -2.17
CA GLU A 30 -4.78 6.41 -2.53
C GLU A 30 -5.64 6.77 -1.30
N ALA A 31 -5.93 5.81 -0.43
CA ALA A 31 -6.63 6.08 0.83
C ALA A 31 -5.82 7.00 1.76
N LYS A 32 -4.51 6.77 1.86
CA LYS A 32 -3.61 7.61 2.65
C LYS A 32 -3.52 9.04 2.10
N GLU A 33 -3.45 9.20 0.79
CA GLU A 33 -3.43 10.50 0.10
C GLU A 33 -4.72 11.28 0.37
N ASP A 34 -5.86 10.59 0.46
CA ASP A 34 -7.14 11.18 0.86
C ASP A 34 -7.28 11.43 2.38
N GLY A 35 -6.18 11.31 3.13
CA GLY A 35 -6.14 11.64 4.56
C GLY A 35 -6.59 10.51 5.50
N ILE A 36 -6.87 9.30 4.99
CA ILE A 36 -7.24 8.17 5.86
C ILE A 36 -6.02 7.70 6.64
N ARG A 37 -6.18 7.50 7.94
CA ARG A 37 -5.12 7.04 8.87
C ARG A 37 -5.50 5.79 9.66
N ASP A 38 -6.57 5.12 9.25
CA ASP A 38 -7.15 3.95 9.92
C ASP A 38 -7.62 2.90 8.89
N ALA A 39 -7.25 1.63 9.11
CA ALA A 39 -7.56 0.51 8.23
C ALA A 39 -9.07 0.22 8.10
N GLN A 40 -9.87 0.45 9.16
CA GLN A 40 -11.33 0.31 9.09
C GLN A 40 -11.94 1.33 8.12
N LEU A 41 -11.38 2.54 8.08
CA LEU A 41 -11.79 3.55 7.10
C LEU A 41 -11.34 3.19 5.69
N VAL A 42 -10.22 2.47 5.51
CA VAL A 42 -9.84 1.91 4.20
C VAL A 42 -10.83 0.83 3.75
N PHE A 43 -11.20 -0.11 4.61
CA PHE A 43 -12.22 -1.12 4.30
C PHE A 43 -13.55 -0.47 3.92
N LYS A 44 -14.00 0.51 4.70
CA LYS A 44 -15.21 1.29 4.43
C LYS A 44 -15.14 2.04 3.09
N ARG A 45 -14.01 2.68 2.79
CA ARG A 45 -13.76 3.34 1.49
C ARG A 45 -13.86 2.35 0.33
N CYS A 46 -13.33 1.14 0.51
CA CYS A 46 -13.38 0.08 -0.48
C CYS A 46 -14.74 -0.65 -0.54
N GLY A 47 -15.69 -0.31 0.33
CA GLY A 47 -17.02 -0.93 0.37
C GLY A 47 -17.03 -2.40 0.82
N VAL A 48 -16.04 -2.79 1.64
CA VAL A 48 -15.87 -4.17 2.12
C VAL A 48 -15.74 -4.20 3.63
N GLU A 49 -16.09 -5.34 4.23
CA GLU A 49 -15.82 -5.64 5.64
C GLU A 49 -14.50 -6.43 5.77
N PRO A 50 -13.77 -6.32 6.90
CA PRO A 50 -12.55 -7.10 7.12
C PRO A 50 -12.85 -8.61 7.16
N GLY A 51 -12.04 -9.40 6.45
CA GLY A 51 -12.08 -10.87 6.49
C GLY A 51 -11.34 -11.44 7.70
N CYS A 52 -10.11 -11.92 7.51
CA CYS A 52 -9.30 -12.49 8.60
C CYS A 52 -8.65 -11.45 9.53
N GLY A 53 -8.66 -10.17 9.14
CA GLY A 53 -8.10 -9.05 9.92
C GLY A 53 -6.57 -8.98 10.02
N GLN A 54 -5.82 -9.97 9.51
CA GLN A 54 -4.35 -10.06 9.68
C GLN A 54 -3.59 -8.84 9.12
N CYS A 55 -4.10 -8.24 8.03
CA CYS A 55 -3.50 -7.06 7.40
C CYS A 55 -3.72 -5.74 8.18
N THR A 56 -4.61 -5.72 9.18
CA THR A 56 -5.04 -4.47 9.84
C THR A 56 -3.89 -3.76 10.54
N LEU A 57 -3.04 -4.52 11.24
CA LEU A 57 -1.90 -3.95 11.97
C LEU A 57 -0.90 -3.29 11.03
N GLU A 58 -0.46 -4.02 10.00
CA GLU A 58 0.49 -3.53 9.00
C GLU A 58 -0.09 -2.35 8.20
N MET A 59 -1.36 -2.44 7.82
CA MET A 59 -2.06 -1.35 7.15
C MET A 59 -2.10 -0.09 8.01
N ASN A 60 -2.42 -0.20 9.31
CA ASN A 60 -2.40 0.94 10.22
C ASN A 60 -1.00 1.53 10.38
N GLN A 61 0.04 0.70 10.49
CA GLN A 61 1.43 1.17 10.53
C GLN A 61 1.75 1.99 9.28
N TYR A 62 1.48 1.43 8.10
CA TYR A 62 1.71 2.14 6.83
C TYR A 62 0.92 3.46 6.73
N LEU A 63 -0.34 3.46 7.16
CA LEU A 63 -1.20 4.64 7.10
C LEU A 63 -0.72 5.75 8.05
N GLN A 64 -0.23 5.38 9.24
CA GLN A 64 0.21 6.32 10.27
C GLN A 64 1.64 6.81 10.07
N ASP A 65 2.47 6.06 9.35
CA ASP A 65 3.85 6.46 9.05
C ASP A 65 3.88 7.81 8.32
N ALA A 66 4.29 8.86 9.02
CA ALA A 66 4.72 10.12 8.41
C ALA A 66 6.00 9.82 7.66
N GLU A 67 5.96 9.89 6.32
CA GLU A 67 7.01 9.50 5.38
C GLU A 67 8.43 9.60 5.97
N LYS A 68 8.96 8.49 6.51
CA LYS A 68 10.40 8.39 6.76
C LYS A 68 11.07 8.27 5.41
N SER A 69 11.40 9.42 4.85
CA SER A 69 12.16 9.55 3.62
C SER A 69 13.38 8.62 3.68
N ARG A 70 13.51 7.78 2.65
CA ARG A 70 14.64 6.87 2.38
C ARG A 70 15.98 7.44 2.84
N ASN A 71 16.43 7.09 4.04
CA ASN A 71 17.80 7.35 4.48
C ASN A 71 18.32 6.15 5.26
N THR A 72 18.98 5.24 4.54
CA THR A 72 20.16 4.48 4.97
C THR A 72 20.52 3.54 3.82
N LEU A 73 21.60 3.84 3.11
CA LEU A 73 22.58 2.95 2.46
C LEU A 73 23.48 3.81 1.52
N LYS A 74 24.22 4.76 2.09
CA LYS A 74 25.63 4.93 1.69
C LYS A 74 26.42 4.10 2.70
N VAL A 75 26.58 2.81 2.39
CA VAL A 75 27.51 1.93 3.12
C VAL A 75 28.90 2.45 2.84
N ALA A 76 29.64 2.68 3.93
CA ALA A 76 31.05 3.10 3.91
C ALA A 76 31.95 2.04 3.26
#